data_AF-A0A6V7TQP5-F1
#
_entry.id   AF-A0A6V7TQP5-F1
#
_cell.length_a   1.000
_cell.length_b   1.000
_cell.length_c   1.000
_cell.angle_alpha   90.00
_cell.angle_beta   90.00
_cell.angle_gamma   90.00
#
_symmetry.space_group_name_H-M   'P 1'
#
loop_
_entity.id
_entity.type
_entity.pdbx_description
1 polymer ?
#
loop_
_entity_poly.entity_id
_entity_poly.type
_entity_poly.pdbx_seq_one_letter_code
_entity_poly.pdbx_strand_id
1 'polypeptide(L)'
;MVNWNALSRLLQRAGPNPKKLLFCRAIPNGQISRNPASKWFLSSREYKRNKPRGLGLYCQGMAILLSGDLLRPALSNIKLVQFLWMDDWYLTHALLFNTNVTFVDIAPQVQSIDEETKFNIKDVGLSLNVYYTPIFAHFRPAEHFPQTRKLREWKKMLDIKPKSTKTCIL
;
A
#
# COMPACT_ATOMS: atom_id res chain seq x y z
N MET A 1 -11.86 -3.19 -2.10
CA MET A 1 -12.99 -2.38 -1.61
C MET A 1 -12.47 -1.05 -1.11
N VAL A 2 -13.25 0.02 -1.27
CA VAL A 2 -12.85 1.39 -0.92
C VAL A 2 -13.92 2.06 -0.06
N ASN A 3 -13.52 2.75 0.99
CA ASN A 3 -14.37 3.61 1.82
C ASN A 3 -14.22 5.05 1.31
N TRP A 4 -15.13 5.46 0.43
CA TRP A 4 -15.07 6.78 -0.19
C TRP A 4 -15.12 7.92 0.82
N ASN A 5 -15.90 7.81 1.90
CA ASN A 5 -15.99 8.86 2.91
C ASN A 5 -14.66 9.04 3.67
N ALA A 6 -13.99 7.94 4.02
CA ALA A 6 -12.69 8.00 4.68
C ALA A 6 -11.58 8.47 3.72
N LEU A 7 -11.63 8.04 2.45
CA LEU A 7 -10.72 8.52 1.42
C LEU A 7 -10.86 10.03 1.21
N SER A 8 -12.08 10.55 1.07
CA SER A 8 -12.33 11.98 0.90
C SER A 8 -11.78 12.80 2.07
N ARG A 9 -11.93 12.32 3.32
CA ARG A 9 -11.33 12.98 4.49
C ARG A 9 -9.81 12.98 4.45
N LEU A 10 -9.18 11.87 4.03
CA LEU A 10 -7.73 11.80 3.84
C LEU A 10 -7.27 12.83 2.81
N LEU A 11 -7.94 12.90 1.65
CA LEU A 11 -7.60 13.83 0.58
C LEU A 11 -7.83 15.29 0.99
N GLN A 12 -8.89 15.59 1.74
CA GLN A 12 -9.13 16.94 2.29
C GLN A 12 -8.03 17.37 3.26
N ARG A 13 -7.52 16.46 4.10
CA ARG A 13 -6.42 16.73 5.04
C ARG A 13 -5.09 16.98 4.33
N ALA A 14 -4.89 16.42 3.14
CA ALA A 14 -3.72 16.70 2.31
C ALA A 14 -3.70 18.15 1.76
N GLY A 15 -4.80 18.88 1.91
CA GLY A 15 -4.93 20.27 1.49
C GLY A 15 -5.39 20.44 0.03
N PRO A 16 -5.60 21.69 -0.41
CA PRO A 16 -5.96 21.97 -1.80
C PRO A 16 -4.76 21.68 -2.73
N ASN A 17 -4.98 20.86 -3.75
CA ASN A 17 -3.98 20.52 -4.79
C ASN A 17 -2.67 19.91 -4.24
N PRO A 18 -2.73 18.76 -3.54
CA PRO A 18 -1.54 18.10 -3.00
C PRO A 18 -0.56 17.74 -4.12
N LYS A 19 0.73 18.00 -3.89
CA LYS A 19 1.83 17.75 -4.83
C LYS A 19 2.87 16.85 -4.21
N LYS A 20 3.54 16.07 -5.06
CA LYS A 20 4.63 15.17 -4.67
C LYS A 20 4.27 14.21 -3.52
N LEU A 21 3.02 13.77 -3.44
CA LEU A 21 2.56 12.84 -2.40
C LEU A 21 2.30 11.45 -2.96
N LEU A 22 2.69 10.45 -2.18
CA LEU A 22 2.41 9.05 -2.44
C LEU A 22 1.88 8.39 -1.17
N PHE A 23 0.58 8.14 -1.11
CA PHE A 23 -0.03 7.41 0.01
C PHE A 23 -0.04 5.91 -0.31
N CYS A 24 0.58 5.12 0.55
CA CYS A 24 0.59 3.67 0.42
C CYS A 24 1.00 3.00 1.73
N ARG A 25 1.03 1.67 1.77
CA ARG A 25 1.81 0.97 2.81
C ARG A 25 3.30 1.01 2.43
N ALA A 26 4.07 1.82 3.14
CA ALA A 26 5.49 2.02 2.84
C ALA A 26 6.37 0.90 3.42
N ILE A 27 7.33 0.42 2.63
CA ILE A 27 8.33 -0.58 3.02
C ILE A 27 9.70 0.09 2.91
N PRO A 28 10.29 0.58 4.02
CA PRO A 28 11.52 1.39 3.98
C PRO A 28 12.78 0.60 3.61
N ASN A 29 12.83 -0.69 3.95
CA ASN A 29 14.00 -1.55 3.75
C ASN A 29 13.62 -2.85 3.03
N GLY A 30 13.10 -2.71 1.81
CA GLY A 30 12.67 -3.84 1.00
C GLY A 30 13.77 -4.90 0.83
N GLN A 31 13.46 -6.14 1.18
CA GLN A 31 14.40 -7.26 1.08
C GLN A 31 14.23 -7.98 -0.26
N ILE A 32 15.36 -8.39 -0.85
CA ILE A 32 15.34 -9.16 -2.08
C ILE A 32 15.08 -10.63 -1.73
N SER A 33 13.99 -11.20 -2.23
CA SER A 33 13.74 -12.63 -2.07
C SER A 33 14.61 -13.43 -3.04
N ARG A 34 15.44 -14.33 -2.51
CA ARG A 34 16.29 -15.25 -3.29
C ARG A 34 15.82 -16.70 -3.22
N ASN A 35 14.65 -16.93 -2.63
CA ASN A 35 14.01 -18.24 -2.60
C ASN A 35 13.24 -18.45 -3.92
N PRO A 36 13.58 -19.43 -4.77
CA PRO A 36 12.87 -19.69 -6.03
C PRO A 36 11.38 -20.01 -5.87
N ALA A 37 10.94 -20.46 -4.69
CA ALA A 37 9.53 -20.70 -4.38
C ALA A 37 8.75 -19.42 -4.02
N SER A 38 9.45 -18.30 -3.80
CA SER A 38 8.81 -17.03 -3.49
C SER A 38 8.20 -16.42 -4.75
N LYS A 39 6.95 -15.97 -4.64
CA LYS A 39 6.33 -15.15 -5.70
C LYS A 39 7.10 -13.87 -6.02
N TRP A 40 7.95 -13.42 -5.10
CA TRP A 40 8.80 -12.23 -5.22
C TRP A 40 10.27 -12.58 -5.50
N PHE A 41 10.55 -13.80 -5.98
CA PHE A 41 11.90 -14.24 -6.30
C PHE A 41 12.54 -13.33 -7.33
N LEU A 42 13.73 -12.80 -7.01
CA LEU A 42 14.58 -12.10 -7.96
C LEU A 42 15.89 -12.87 -8.07
N SER A 43 16.26 -13.25 -9.29
CA SER A 43 17.56 -13.87 -9.53
C SER A 43 18.69 -12.83 -9.45
N SER A 44 19.92 -13.28 -9.22
CA SER A 44 21.08 -12.38 -9.21
C SER A 44 21.38 -11.80 -10.59
N ARG A 45 20.87 -12.43 -11.66
CA ARG A 45 20.94 -11.94 -13.04
C ARG A 45 20.00 -10.76 -13.26
N GLU A 46 18.78 -10.83 -12.73
CA GLU A 46 17.79 -9.74 -12.80
C GLU A 46 18.16 -8.57 -11.88
N TYR A 47 18.56 -8.87 -10.64
CA TYR A 47 18.92 -7.84 -9.67
C TYR A 47 20.23 -8.21 -8.98
N LYS A 48 21.32 -7.51 -9.33
CA LYS A 48 22.68 -7.83 -8.88
C LYS A 48 22.78 -7.84 -7.36
N ARG A 49 23.46 -8.88 -6.83
CA ARG A 49 23.72 -9.10 -5.39
C ARG A 49 24.49 -7.97 -4.73
N ASN A 50 25.26 -7.20 -5.50
CA ASN A 50 26.22 -6.23 -4.99
C ASN A 50 25.63 -4.83 -4.82
N LYS A 51 24.31 -4.63 -5.01
CA LYS A 51 23.68 -3.36 -4.63
C LYS A 51 23.53 -3.33 -3.09
N PRO A 52 24.21 -2.42 -2.39
CA PRO A 52 24.33 -2.47 -0.92
C PRO A 52 23.04 -2.14 -0.14
N ARG A 53 21.88 -2.01 -0.80
CA ARG A 53 20.67 -1.38 -0.21
C ARG A 53 19.36 -2.17 -0.37
N GLY A 54 19.42 -3.42 -0.80
CA GLY A 54 18.20 -4.19 -1.09
C GLY A 54 17.34 -3.48 -2.14
N LEU A 55 16.02 -3.53 -1.98
CA LEU A 55 15.06 -2.83 -2.82
C LEU A 55 14.81 -1.37 -2.37
N GLY A 56 15.33 -0.95 -1.22
CA GLY A 56 15.10 0.38 -0.66
C GLY A 56 13.64 0.64 -0.26
N LEU A 57 13.27 1.92 -0.23
CA LEU A 57 11.91 2.38 0.08
C LEU A 57 10.98 2.21 -1.12
N TYR A 58 9.90 1.45 -0.96
CA TYR A 58 8.84 1.32 -1.97
C TYR A 58 7.48 1.06 -1.32
N CYS A 59 6.42 1.11 -2.09
CA CYS A 59 5.07 0.81 -1.63
C CYS A 59 4.69 -0.64 -1.88
N GLN A 60 3.98 -1.26 -0.93
CA GLN A 60 3.32 -2.54 -1.18
C GLN A 60 2.09 -2.36 -2.08
N GLY A 61 1.93 -3.21 -3.11
CA GLY A 61 0.87 -3.15 -4.13
C GLY A 61 -0.58 -3.45 -3.69
N MET A 62 -1.02 -2.96 -2.52
CA MET A 62 -2.40 -3.13 -2.06
C MET A 62 -3.29 -1.91 -2.36
N ALA A 63 -2.79 -0.72 -2.06
CA ALA A 63 -3.46 0.54 -2.30
C ALA A 63 -2.40 1.63 -2.47
N ILE A 64 -2.51 2.39 -3.55
CA ILE A 64 -1.59 3.45 -3.93
C ILE A 64 -2.42 4.66 -4.35
N LEU A 65 -2.20 5.80 -3.72
CA LEU A 65 -2.69 7.11 -4.17
C LEU A 65 -1.49 7.98 -4.49
N LEU A 66 -1.36 8.36 -5.76
CA LEU A 66 -0.26 9.17 -6.26
C LEU A 66 -0.78 10.53 -6.70
N SER A 67 -0.10 11.61 -6.30
CA SER A 67 -0.41 12.93 -6.83
C SER A 67 -0.06 13.01 -8.33
N GLY A 68 -0.96 13.56 -9.15
CA GLY A 68 -0.84 13.51 -10.61
C GLY A 68 0.40 14.21 -11.18
N ASP A 69 1.01 15.14 -10.44
CA ASP A 69 2.27 15.80 -10.83
C ASP A 69 3.47 14.85 -10.88
N LEU A 70 3.41 13.70 -10.20
CA LEU A 70 4.45 12.68 -10.23
C LEU A 70 4.43 11.84 -11.51
N LEU A 71 3.35 11.86 -12.29
CA LEU A 71 3.22 11.06 -13.51
C LEU A 71 4.21 11.48 -14.61
N ARG A 72 4.43 12.79 -14.79
CA ARG A 72 5.37 13.31 -15.80
C ARG A 72 6.82 12.90 -15.51
N PRO A 73 7.39 13.13 -14.31
CA PRO A 73 8.74 12.67 -14.02
C PRO A 73 8.84 11.14 -14.03
N ALA A 74 7.82 10.42 -13.57
CA ALA A 74 7.78 8.95 -13.66
C ALA A 74 7.90 8.46 -15.11
N LEU A 75 7.16 9.07 -16.05
CA LEU A 75 7.23 8.74 -17.47
C LEU A 75 8.62 9.02 -18.06
N SER A 76 9.23 10.16 -17.73
CA SER A 76 10.59 10.51 -18.17
C SER A 76 11.64 9.52 -17.65
N ASN A 77 11.45 9.00 -16.42
CA ASN A 77 12.37 8.09 -15.77
C ASN A 77 12.36 6.67 -16.37
N ILE A 78 11.34 6.26 -17.13
CA ILE A 78 11.28 4.92 -17.77
C ILE A 78 12.56 4.61 -18.58
N LYS A 79 13.17 5.62 -19.22
CA LYS A 79 14.38 5.45 -20.02
C LYS A 79 15.68 5.40 -19.20
N LEU A 80 15.63 5.83 -17.94
CA LEU A 80 16.79 6.02 -17.08
C LEU A 80 16.96 4.91 -16.04
N VAL A 81 15.87 4.24 -15.69
CA VAL A 81 15.85 3.28 -14.59
C VAL A 81 15.75 1.85 -15.10
N GLN A 82 16.24 0.92 -14.29
CA GLN A 82 16.16 -0.50 -14.61
C GLN A 82 14.70 -0.97 -14.53
N PHE A 83 14.21 -1.59 -15.61
CA PHE A 83 12.96 -2.33 -15.57
C PHE A 83 13.04 -3.50 -14.60
N LEU A 84 12.02 -3.63 -13.75
CA LEU A 84 11.78 -4.79 -12.90
C LEU A 84 10.30 -5.15 -13.00
N TRP A 85 10.00 -6.44 -13.15
CA TRP A 85 8.62 -6.92 -13.31
C TRP A 85 7.75 -6.72 -12.06
N MET A 86 8.38 -6.53 -10.89
CA MET A 86 7.72 -6.20 -9.63
C MET A 86 7.17 -4.78 -9.73
N ASP A 87 5.89 -4.70 -10.11
CA ASP A 87 5.17 -3.50 -10.50
C ASP A 87 5.08 -2.44 -9.39
N ASP A 88 4.79 -2.87 -8.17
CA ASP A 88 4.69 -2.00 -7.01
C ASP A 88 6.03 -1.30 -6.71
N TRP A 89 7.14 -2.03 -6.74
CA TRP A 89 8.48 -1.46 -6.66
C TRP A 89 8.85 -0.62 -7.87
N TYR A 90 8.57 -1.09 -9.09
CA TYR A 90 8.94 -0.36 -10.28
C TYR A 90 8.25 1.01 -10.34
N LEU A 91 6.93 1.04 -10.09
CA LEU A 91 6.15 2.27 -10.08
C LEU A 91 6.58 3.23 -8.96
N THR A 92 6.82 2.73 -7.75
CA THR A 92 6.95 3.60 -6.56
C THR A 92 8.38 3.87 -6.12
N HIS A 93 9.34 3.03 -6.53
CA HIS A 93 10.76 3.23 -6.27
C HIS A 93 11.51 3.64 -7.53
N ALA A 94 11.47 2.80 -8.57
CA ALA A 94 12.29 3.02 -9.75
C ALA A 94 11.82 4.25 -10.53
N LEU A 95 10.55 4.32 -10.92
CA LEU A 95 10.03 5.44 -11.70
C LEU A 95 10.01 6.76 -10.92
N LEU A 96 9.95 6.73 -9.60
CA LEU A 96 10.04 7.92 -8.75
C LEU A 96 11.47 8.25 -8.32
N PHE A 97 12.48 7.59 -8.92
CA PHE A 97 13.88 7.89 -8.68
C PHE A 97 14.19 9.37 -8.91
N ASN A 98 14.94 9.96 -7.99
CA ASN A 98 15.33 11.38 -8.02
C ASN A 98 14.14 12.36 -8.13
N THR A 99 12.97 11.95 -7.63
CA THR A 99 11.84 12.85 -7.41
C THR A 99 11.78 13.24 -5.94
N ASN A 100 11.36 14.46 -5.62
CA ASN A 100 11.15 14.91 -4.24
C ASN A 100 9.80 14.40 -3.70
N VAL A 101 9.49 13.12 -3.92
CA VAL A 101 8.23 12.50 -3.47
C VAL A 101 8.26 12.28 -1.96
N THR A 102 7.16 12.62 -1.30
CA THR A 102 6.89 12.34 0.10
C THR A 102 5.99 11.12 0.20
N PHE A 103 6.48 10.06 0.84
CA PHE A 103 5.69 8.88 1.16
C PHE A 103 4.86 9.16 2.41
N VAL A 104 3.55 8.92 2.31
CA VAL A 104 2.62 8.98 3.44
C VAL A 104 2.16 7.56 3.73
N ASP A 105 2.63 7.01 4.85
CA ASP A 105 2.27 5.65 5.22
C ASP A 105 0.81 5.58 5.68
N ILE A 106 0.01 4.83 4.92
CA ILE A 106 -1.40 4.54 5.21
C ILE A 106 -1.62 3.06 5.54
N ALA A 107 -0.57 2.34 5.94
CA ALA A 107 -0.69 0.94 6.37
C ALA A 107 -1.84 0.68 7.35
N PRO A 108 -2.11 1.55 8.38
CA PRO A 108 -3.25 1.34 9.28
C PRO A 108 -4.63 1.39 8.58
N GLN A 109 -4.75 2.12 7.48
CA GLN A 109 -5.98 2.28 6.71
C GLN A 109 -6.15 1.23 5.59
N VAL A 110 -5.17 0.36 5.38
CA VAL A 110 -5.16 -0.66 4.33
C VAL A 110 -5.23 -2.06 4.93
N GLN A 111 -6.31 -2.78 4.65
CA GLN A 111 -6.57 -4.11 5.17
C GLN A 111 -6.29 -5.18 4.10
N SER A 112 -5.46 -6.16 4.43
CA SER A 112 -5.32 -7.39 3.63
C SER A 112 -6.11 -8.49 4.32
N ILE A 113 -7.07 -9.06 3.61
CA ILE A 113 -7.96 -10.08 4.13
C ILE A 113 -7.66 -11.35 3.36
N ASP A 114 -7.09 -12.31 4.08
CA ASP A 114 -6.80 -13.63 3.57
C ASP A 114 -7.72 -14.66 4.25
N GLU A 115 -8.04 -15.74 3.55
CA GLU A 115 -8.66 -16.89 4.21
C GLU A 115 -7.68 -17.64 5.10
N GLU A 116 -6.39 -17.71 4.73
CA GLU A 116 -5.38 -18.44 5.47
C GLU A 116 -5.09 -17.81 6.84
N THR A 117 -5.21 -16.50 6.97
CA THR A 117 -5.07 -15.79 8.25
C THR A 117 -6.30 -15.89 9.14
N LYS A 118 -7.32 -16.68 8.74
CA LYS A 118 -8.60 -16.86 9.44
C LYS A 118 -9.18 -15.53 9.86
N PHE A 119 -9.74 -14.77 8.91
CA PHE A 119 -10.43 -13.50 9.15
C PHE A 119 -11.19 -13.49 10.49
N ASN A 120 -10.55 -12.93 11.50
CA ASN A 120 -11.12 -12.78 12.82
C ASN A 120 -11.29 -11.29 13.02
N ILE A 121 -12.55 -10.86 13.03
CA ILE A 121 -12.92 -9.46 13.28
C ILE A 121 -12.32 -8.98 14.61
N LYS A 122 -12.05 -9.88 15.57
CA LYS A 122 -11.34 -9.55 16.82
C LYS A 122 -9.86 -9.23 16.58
N ASP A 123 -9.20 -9.92 15.66
CA ASP A 123 -7.81 -9.66 15.27
C ASP A 123 -7.70 -8.41 14.40
N VAL A 124 -8.72 -8.11 13.59
CA VAL A 124 -8.89 -6.81 12.94
C VAL A 124 -9.09 -5.71 13.98
N GLY A 125 -9.92 -5.92 15.01
CA GLY A 125 -10.08 -4.97 16.12
C GLY A 125 -8.82 -4.74 16.97
N LEU A 126 -8.00 -5.78 17.17
CA LEU A 126 -6.71 -5.73 17.88
C LEU A 126 -5.60 -5.08 17.02
N SER A 127 -5.51 -5.42 15.73
CA SER A 127 -4.54 -4.84 14.79
C SER A 127 -4.89 -3.42 14.33
N LEU A 128 -6.18 -3.07 14.30
CA LEU A 128 -6.63 -1.71 14.03
C LEU A 128 -6.25 -0.73 15.14
N ASN A 129 -5.79 -1.21 16.30
CA ASN A 129 -5.49 -0.41 17.49
C ASN A 129 -6.47 0.77 17.60
N VAL A 130 -7.74 0.48 17.35
CA VAL A 130 -8.96 1.28 17.46
C VAL A 130 -8.97 2.77 16.97
N TYR A 131 -7.92 3.33 16.37
CA TYR A 131 -7.86 4.77 16.04
C TYR A 131 -8.09 5.13 14.56
N TYR A 132 -8.06 4.16 13.65
CA TYR A 132 -8.10 4.44 12.21
C TYR A 132 -9.31 3.83 11.52
N THR A 133 -9.97 4.62 10.67
CA THR A 133 -11.02 4.12 9.77
C THR A 133 -10.37 3.42 8.58
N PRO A 134 -10.71 2.14 8.28
CA PRO A 134 -10.25 1.49 7.06
C PRO A 134 -10.67 2.28 5.81
N ILE A 135 -9.73 2.51 4.90
CA ILE A 135 -9.97 3.13 3.60
C ILE A 135 -10.00 2.06 2.51
N PHE A 136 -9.05 1.14 2.54
CA PHE A 136 -8.89 0.11 1.52
C PHE A 136 -8.96 -1.28 2.14
N ALA A 137 -9.57 -2.21 1.43
CA ALA A 137 -9.49 -3.64 1.74
C ALA A 137 -9.24 -4.47 0.48
N HIS A 138 -8.22 -5.31 0.54
CA HIS A 138 -7.86 -6.29 -0.49
C HIS A 138 -8.22 -7.67 0.03
N PHE A 139 -9.13 -8.35 -0.67
CA PHE A 139 -9.59 -9.71 -0.34
C PHE A 139 -8.90 -10.72 -1.25
N ARG A 140 -8.25 -11.73 -0.67
CA ARG A 140 -7.51 -12.78 -1.39
C ARG A 140 -7.70 -14.14 -0.69
N PRO A 141 -7.67 -15.27 -1.42
CA PRO A 141 -7.63 -15.37 -2.87
C PRO A 141 -9.02 -15.04 -3.49
N ALA A 142 -9.06 -14.63 -4.75
CA ALA A 142 -10.28 -14.04 -5.33
C ALA A 142 -11.44 -15.05 -5.43
N GLU A 143 -11.09 -16.32 -5.65
CA GLU A 143 -11.98 -17.47 -5.77
C GLU A 143 -12.78 -17.68 -4.49
N HIS A 144 -12.17 -17.38 -3.34
CA HIS A 144 -12.80 -17.57 -2.03
C HIS A 144 -13.60 -16.34 -1.58
N PHE A 145 -13.43 -15.21 -2.26
CA PHE A 145 -14.10 -13.95 -1.94
C PHE A 145 -14.97 -13.48 -3.12
N PRO A 146 -16.10 -14.16 -3.39
CA PRO A 146 -17.08 -13.68 -4.36
C PRO A 146 -17.62 -12.31 -3.93
N GLN A 147 -18.17 -11.55 -4.88
CA GLN A 147 -18.54 -10.15 -4.66
C GLN A 147 -19.50 -9.95 -3.47
N THR A 148 -20.46 -10.85 -3.29
CA THR A 148 -21.42 -10.84 -2.17
C THR A 148 -20.72 -10.99 -0.82
N ARG A 149 -19.75 -11.91 -0.70
CA ARG A 149 -18.94 -12.08 0.50
C ARG A 149 -18.07 -10.85 0.77
N LYS A 150 -17.39 -10.31 -0.25
CA LYS A 150 -16.57 -9.09 -0.12
C LYS A 150 -17.39 -7.93 0.43
N LEU A 151 -18.59 -7.70 -0.11
CA LEU A 151 -19.50 -6.66 0.35
C LEU A 151 -19.93 -6.87 1.80
N ARG A 152 -20.30 -8.10 2.16
CA ARG A 152 -20.73 -8.46 3.52
C ARG A 152 -19.63 -8.24 4.54
N GLU A 153 -18.42 -8.76 4.30
CA GLU A 153 -17.30 -8.60 5.23
C GLU A 153 -16.83 -7.13 5.27
N TRP A 154 -16.84 -6.44 4.13
CA TRP A 154 -16.57 -5.00 4.06
C TRP A 154 -17.52 -4.19 4.94
N LYS A 155 -18.83 -4.44 4.85
CA LYS A 155 -19.83 -3.77 5.68
C LYS A 155 -19.55 -3.98 7.17
N LYS A 156 -19.30 -5.23 7.59
CA LYS A 156 -18.96 -5.54 8.99
C LYS A 156 -17.76 -4.75 9.49
N MET A 157 -16.71 -4.60 8.68
CA MET A 157 -15.53 -3.80 9.06
C MET A 157 -15.84 -2.31 9.19
N LEU A 158 -16.69 -1.77 8.31
CA LEU A 158 -17.09 -0.37 8.38
C LEU A 158 -17.99 -0.05 9.57
N ASP A 159 -18.73 -1.04 10.08
CA ASP A 159 -19.58 -0.91 11.26
C ASP A 159 -18.77 -0.94 12.58
N ILE A 160 -17.49 -1.30 12.55
CA ILE A 160 -16.60 -1.26 13.72
C ILE A 160 -16.34 0.21 14.08
N LYS A 161 -16.94 0.67 15.18
CA LYS A 161 -16.69 2.01 15.70
C LYS A 161 -15.29 2.08 16.32
N PRO A 162 -14.46 3.07 15.94
CA PRO A 162 -13.28 3.40 16.71
C PRO A 162 -13.72 3.87 18.12
N LYS A 163 -13.18 3.26 19.19
CA LYS A 163 -13.10 3.83 20.55
C LYS A 163 -12.68 5.29 20.43
N SER A 164 -13.38 6.16 21.17
CA SER A 164 -13.28 7.60 21.05
C SER A 164 -11.83 8.10 21.01
N THR A 165 -11.55 8.97 20.05
CA THR A 165 -10.28 9.67 19.94
C THR A 165 -10.14 10.65 21.10
N LYS A 166 -9.12 10.45 21.96
CA LYS A 166 -8.26 11.59 22.26
C LYS A 166 -7.61 11.98 20.94
N THR A 167 -7.77 13.23 20.56
CA THR A 167 -7.25 13.82 19.32
C THR A 167 -5.75 13.54 19.22
N CYS A 168 -5.34 12.54 18.43
CA CYS A 168 -3.95 12.41 18.04
C CYS A 168 -3.72 13.39 16.89
N ILE A 169 -3.10 14.50 17.28
CA ILE A 169 -2.47 15.52 16.46
C ILE A 169 -1.46 14.81 15.56
N LEU A 170 -1.57 15.01 14.24
CA LEU A 170 -0.44 14.88 13.32
C LEU A 170 0.49 16.06 13.56
#